data_AF-A0A669BD28-F1
#
_entry.id   AF-A0A669BD28-F1
#
_cell.length_a   1.000
_cell.length_b   1.000
_cell.length_c   1.000
_cell.angle_alpha   90.00
_cell.angle_beta   90.00
_cell.angle_gamma   90.00
#
_symmetry.space_group_name_H-M   'P 1'
#
loop_
_entity.id
_entity.type
_entity.pdbx_description
1 polymer ?
#
loop_
_entity_poly.entity_id
_entity_poly.type
_entity_poly.pdbx_seq_one_letter_code
_entity_poly.pdbx_strand_id
1 'polypeptide(L)'
;MADMRMDDDLFDSIVFAEERFRDEGYREGFEKGSRRGLQDGRRHGACHGARLSCEMSFYYGFAITWKCVLQNSIDGKSRKRVKALETLLGMIQSSPLDDPQSQKLQDDMDKLRAKFRQVCSMLSVPADFKDYISVAEGTSF
;
A
#
# COMPACT_ATOMS: atom_id res chain seq x y z
N MET A 1 -31.85 -58.47 5.04
CA MET A 1 -31.80 -57.88 3.69
C MET A 1 -30.46 -57.20 3.55
N ALA A 2 -29.78 -57.46 2.43
CA ALA A 2 -28.34 -57.47 2.28
C ALA A 2 -27.64 -56.11 2.50
N ASP A 3 -26.48 -56.20 3.15
CA ASP A 3 -25.41 -55.22 3.23
C ASP A 3 -24.91 -54.93 1.81
N MET A 4 -25.38 -53.84 1.21
CA MET A 4 -24.91 -53.37 -0.09
C MET A 4 -23.63 -52.58 0.12
N ARG A 5 -22.55 -53.29 0.49
CA ARG A 5 -21.20 -52.75 0.33
C ARG A 5 -21.02 -52.52 -1.17
N MET A 6 -20.90 -51.26 -1.56
CA MET A 6 -20.36 -50.91 -2.85
C MET A 6 -18.95 -51.51 -2.89
N ASP A 7 -18.82 -52.64 -3.58
CA ASP A 7 -17.53 -53.12 -4.06
C ASP A 7 -16.98 -51.97 -4.92
N ASP A 8 -16.02 -51.22 -4.38
CA ASP A 8 -15.05 -50.51 -5.22
C ASP A 8 -14.47 -51.58 -6.13
N ASP A 9 -14.81 -51.56 -7.42
CA ASP A 9 -14.37 -52.59 -8.35
C ASP A 9 -12.83 -52.64 -8.33
N LEU A 10 -12.22 -53.83 -8.24
CA LEU A 10 -10.78 -53.99 -7.94
C LEU A 10 -9.88 -53.16 -8.88
N PHE A 11 -10.34 -52.93 -10.10
CA PHE A 11 -9.64 -52.18 -11.14
C PHE A 11 -10.10 -50.72 -11.28
N ASP A 12 -11.18 -50.28 -10.62
CA ASP A 12 -11.63 -48.88 -10.64
C ASP A 12 -10.53 -47.97 -10.10
N SER A 13 -9.76 -48.45 -9.12
CA SER A 13 -8.54 -47.82 -8.58
C SER A 13 -7.50 -47.44 -9.66
N ILE A 14 -7.41 -48.23 -10.73
CA ILE A 14 -6.45 -48.05 -11.83
C ILE A 14 -7.10 -47.31 -12.99
N VAL A 15 -8.32 -47.69 -13.39
CA VAL A 15 -9.04 -47.11 -14.53
C VAL A 15 -9.34 -45.62 -14.29
N PHE A 16 -9.76 -45.26 -13.08
CA PHE A 16 -10.07 -43.86 -12.71
C PHE A 16 -8.90 -43.17 -11.99
N ALA A 17 -7.68 -43.69 -12.09
CA ALA A 17 -6.52 -43.08 -11.43
C ALA A 17 -6.22 -41.67 -11.96
N GLU A 18 -6.27 -41.47 -13.28
CA GLU A 18 -6.01 -40.16 -13.92
C GLU A 18 -7.00 -39.10 -13.44
N GLU A 19 -8.29 -39.41 -13.43
CA GLU A 19 -9.35 -38.49 -13.00
C GLU A 19 -9.20 -38.11 -11.52
N ARG A 20 -8.93 -39.10 -10.65
CA ARG A 20 -8.67 -38.83 -9.23
C ARG A 20 -7.44 -37.96 -9.01
N PHE A 21 -6.31 -38.24 -9.68
CA PHE A 21 -5.11 -37.43 -9.52
C PHE A 21 -5.29 -36.01 -10.06
N ARG A 22 -6.05 -35.85 -11.15
CA ARG A 22 -6.43 -34.54 -11.67
C ARG A 22 -7.29 -33.77 -10.67
N ASP A 23 -8.30 -34.41 -10.10
CA ASP A 23 -9.21 -33.79 -9.13
C ASP A 23 -8.51 -33.45 -7.82
N GLU A 24 -7.64 -34.34 -7.34
CA GLU A 24 -6.83 -34.12 -6.15
C GLU A 24 -5.81 -33.00 -6.37
N GLY A 25 -5.09 -33.00 -7.49
CA GLY A 25 -4.16 -31.94 -7.85
C GLY A 25 -4.86 -30.58 -8.04
N TYR A 26 -6.04 -30.56 -8.63
CA TYR A 26 -6.85 -29.34 -8.74
C TYR A 26 -7.25 -28.83 -7.35
N ARG A 27 -7.79 -29.70 -6.49
CA ARG A 27 -8.25 -29.34 -5.15
C ARG A 27 -7.09 -28.83 -4.29
N GLU A 28 -5.97 -29.54 -4.29
CA GLU A 28 -4.75 -29.15 -3.58
C GLU A 28 -4.21 -27.81 -4.10
N GLY A 29 -4.12 -27.65 -5.42
CA GLY A 29 -3.65 -26.43 -6.06
C GLY A 29 -4.55 -25.23 -5.75
N PHE A 30 -5.87 -25.42 -5.82
CA PHE A 30 -6.85 -24.38 -5.51
C PHE A 30 -6.79 -23.96 -4.04
N GLU A 31 -6.71 -24.92 -3.10
CA GLU A 31 -6.62 -24.62 -1.67
C GLU A 31 -5.31 -23.89 -1.33
N LYS A 32 -4.17 -24.41 -1.82
CA LYS A 32 -2.85 -23.78 -1.61
C LYS A 32 -2.79 -22.38 -2.23
N GLY A 33 -3.29 -22.23 -3.45
CA GLY A 33 -3.34 -20.97 -4.18
C GLY A 33 -4.20 -19.93 -3.45
N SER A 34 -5.40 -20.33 -3.02
CA SER A 34 -6.33 -19.46 -2.28
C SER A 34 -5.73 -18.98 -0.96
N ARG A 35 -5.13 -19.90 -0.18
CA ARG A 35 -4.48 -19.56 1.08
C ARG A 35 -3.31 -18.60 0.88
N ARG A 36 -2.45 -18.86 -0.12
CA ARG A 36 -1.29 -18.02 -0.42
C ARG A 36 -1.72 -16.63 -0.91
N GLY A 37 -2.67 -16.57 -1.84
CA GLY A 37 -3.21 -15.32 -2.35
C GLY A 37 -3.81 -14.44 -1.25
N LEU A 38 -4.53 -15.04 -0.29
CA LEU A 38 -5.08 -14.30 0.85
C LEU A 38 -3.99 -13.75 1.78
N GLN A 39 -2.92 -14.52 2.03
CA GLN A 39 -1.82 -14.08 2.87
C GLN A 39 -1.00 -12.96 2.21
N ASP A 40 -0.67 -13.13 0.93
CA ASP A 40 0.10 -12.17 0.16
C ASP A 40 -0.70 -10.88 -0.06
N GLY A 41 -2.00 -10.96 -0.37
CA GLY A 41 -2.88 -9.80 -0.50
C GLY A 41 -2.97 -8.99 0.79
N ARG A 42 -3.16 -9.66 1.95
CA ARG A 42 -3.16 -8.99 3.26
C ARG A 42 -1.83 -8.32 3.57
N ARG A 43 -0.71 -9.03 3.36
CA ARG A 43 0.64 -8.47 3.61
C ARG A 43 0.90 -7.27 2.70
N HIS A 44 0.55 -7.39 1.42
CA HIS A 44 0.70 -6.33 0.44
C HIS A 44 -0.11 -5.09 0.82
N GLY A 45 -1.39 -5.24 1.11
CA GLY A 45 -2.25 -4.13 1.52
C GLY A 45 -1.76 -3.43 2.78
N ALA A 46 -1.36 -4.20 3.80
CA ALA A 46 -0.82 -3.63 5.04
C ALA A 46 0.50 -2.86 4.80
N CYS A 47 1.43 -3.44 4.03
CA CYS A 47 2.71 -2.79 3.73
C CYS A 47 2.51 -1.55 2.86
N HIS A 48 1.67 -1.63 1.83
CA HIS A 48 1.36 -0.53 0.94
C HIS A 48 0.71 0.64 1.69
N GLY A 49 -0.33 0.35 2.49
CA GLY A 49 -1.00 1.35 3.31
C GLY A 49 -0.09 2.00 4.34
N ALA A 50 0.79 1.23 4.99
CA ALA A 50 1.78 1.78 5.93
C ALA A 50 2.78 2.73 5.23
N ARG A 51 3.27 2.36 4.03
CA ARG A 51 4.17 3.24 3.26
C ARG A 51 3.50 4.55 2.88
N LEU A 52 2.26 4.47 2.39
CA LEU A 52 1.47 5.63 2.01
C LEU A 52 1.22 6.56 3.22
N SER A 53 0.76 5.99 4.34
CA SER A 53 0.44 6.77 5.53
C SER A 53 1.67 7.40 6.17
N CYS A 54 2.82 6.72 6.18
CA CYS A 54 4.09 7.29 6.63
C CYS A 54 4.49 8.50 5.77
N GLU A 55 4.35 8.42 4.45
CA GLU A 55 4.66 9.53 3.55
C GLU A 55 3.77 10.75 3.79
N MET A 56 2.45 10.56 3.83
CA MET A 56 1.52 11.65 4.11
C MET A 56 1.74 12.26 5.50
N SER A 57 1.94 11.42 6.52
CA SER A 57 2.14 11.87 7.91
C SER A 57 3.45 12.64 8.06
N PHE A 58 4.51 12.22 7.36
CA PHE A 58 5.76 12.95 7.33
C PHE A 58 5.59 14.34 6.73
N TYR A 59 4.95 14.45 5.55
CA TYR A 59 4.68 15.76 4.93
C TYR A 59 3.81 16.66 5.82
N TYR A 60 2.82 16.07 6.50
CA TYR A 60 1.96 16.79 7.43
C TYR A 60 2.76 17.35 8.62
N GLY A 61 3.56 16.51 9.29
CA GLY A 61 4.42 16.92 10.39
C GLY A 61 5.43 17.98 9.97
N PHE A 62 6.11 17.77 8.84
CA PHE A 62 7.01 18.75 8.22
C PHE A 62 6.33 20.10 8.04
N ALA A 63 5.13 20.10 7.44
CA ALA A 63 4.43 21.33 7.12
C ALA A 63 3.99 22.11 8.37
N ILE A 64 3.50 21.42 9.40
CA ILE A 64 3.15 22.03 10.70
C ILE A 64 4.37 22.63 11.37
N THR A 65 5.46 21.86 11.48
CA THR A 65 6.68 22.32 12.16
C THR A 65 7.24 23.56 11.49
N TRP A 66 7.38 23.56 10.16
CA TRP A 66 7.85 24.74 9.43
C TRP A 66 6.89 25.93 9.51
N LYS A 67 5.58 25.68 9.52
CA LYS A 67 4.60 26.75 9.73
C LYS A 67 4.82 27.41 11.10
N CYS A 68 5.03 26.62 12.16
CA CYS A 68 5.31 27.13 13.50
C CYS A 68 6.60 27.96 13.56
N VAL A 69 7.69 27.46 12.95
CA VAL A 69 8.97 28.19 12.89
C VAL A 69 8.82 29.54 12.17
N LEU A 70 7.99 29.61 11.13
CA LEU A 70 7.82 30.82 10.32
C LEU A 70 6.71 31.77 10.82
N GLN A 71 5.89 31.38 11.81
CA GLN A 71 4.71 32.14 12.24
C GLN A 71 5.01 33.58 12.69
N ASN A 72 6.17 33.83 13.30
CA ASN A 72 6.54 35.15 13.84
C ASN A 72 7.39 36.00 12.88
N SER A 73 7.65 35.51 11.67
CA SER A 73 8.46 36.23 10.69
C SER A 73 7.63 37.27 9.92
N ILE A 74 8.14 38.51 9.85
CA ILE A 74 7.43 39.65 9.27
C ILE A 74 7.77 39.83 7.78
N ASP A 75 8.80 39.14 7.26
CA ASP A 75 9.27 39.31 5.90
C ASP A 75 8.34 38.67 4.85
N GLY A 76 8.25 39.30 3.68
CA GLY A 76 7.39 38.86 2.59
C GLY A 76 7.75 37.49 2.00
N LYS A 77 9.01 37.03 2.13
CA LYS A 77 9.42 35.69 1.67
C LYS A 77 8.82 34.64 2.58
N SER A 78 8.85 34.86 3.89
CA SER A 78 8.27 33.93 4.86
C SER A 78 6.76 33.82 4.74
N ARG A 79 6.03 34.91 4.47
CA ARG A 79 4.58 34.85 4.18
C ARG A 79 4.27 33.97 2.95
N LYS A 80 5.10 34.03 1.90
CA LYS A 80 4.96 33.15 0.72
C LYS A 80 5.21 31.68 1.07
N ARG A 81 6.22 31.41 1.91
CA ARG A 81 6.53 30.05 2.40
C ARG A 81 5.40 29.48 3.24
N VAL A 82 4.83 30.26 4.15
CA VAL A 82 3.66 29.88 4.96
C VAL A 82 2.46 29.53 4.09
N LYS A 83 2.13 30.33 3.07
CA LYS A 83 1.06 29.99 2.12
C LYS A 83 1.31 28.68 1.36
N ALA A 84 2.55 28.42 0.97
CA ALA A 84 2.91 27.18 0.28
C ALA A 84 2.74 25.95 1.21
N LEU A 85 3.09 26.10 2.50
CA LEU A 85 2.88 25.08 3.54
C LEU A 85 1.39 24.85 3.80
N GLU A 86 0.56 25.90 3.84
CA GLU A 86 -0.90 25.79 3.99
C GLU A 86 -1.54 25.07 2.80
N THR A 87 -1.05 25.34 1.58
CA THR A 87 -1.50 24.61 0.39
C THR A 87 -1.16 23.12 0.51
N LEU A 88 0.06 22.80 0.96
CA LEU A 88 0.48 21.40 1.17
C LEU A 88 -0.42 20.70 2.21
N LEU A 89 -0.70 21.36 3.35
CA LEU A 89 -1.61 20.84 4.38
C LEU A 89 -3.03 20.62 3.84
N GLY A 90 -3.55 21.57 3.06
CA GLY A 90 -4.86 21.45 2.43
C GLY A 90 -4.95 20.25 1.51
N MET A 91 -3.92 20.00 0.68
CA MET A 91 -3.85 18.83 -0.20
C MET A 91 -3.87 17.51 0.59
N ILE A 92 -3.15 17.45 1.71
CA ILE A 92 -3.12 16.26 2.58
C ILE A 92 -4.52 16.00 3.16
N GLN A 93 -5.18 17.03 3.66
CA GLN A 93 -6.50 16.92 4.30
C GLN A 93 -7.63 16.62 3.31
N SER A 94 -7.48 17.03 2.04
CA SER A 94 -8.48 16.77 0.99
C SER A 94 -8.29 15.44 0.25
N SER A 95 -7.23 14.69 0.57
CA SER A 95 -6.92 13.44 -0.13
C SER A 95 -7.88 12.33 0.32
N PRO A 96 -8.65 11.73 -0.59
CA PRO A 96 -9.58 10.66 -0.24
C PRO A 96 -8.80 9.37 0.05
N LEU A 97 -8.79 8.94 1.30
CA LEU A 97 -8.16 7.69 1.74
C LEU A 97 -9.09 6.48 1.64
N ASP A 98 -10.30 6.67 1.10
CA ASP A 98 -11.38 5.69 1.12
C ASP A 98 -11.10 4.48 0.21
N ASP A 99 -10.42 4.70 -0.91
CA ASP A 99 -10.02 3.65 -1.85
C ASP A 99 -8.49 3.67 -2.08
N PRO A 100 -7.75 2.75 -1.43
CA PRO A 100 -6.31 2.60 -1.58
C PRO A 100 -5.86 2.26 -3.00
N GLN A 101 -6.75 1.72 -3.84
CA GLN A 101 -6.44 1.33 -5.23
C GLN A 101 -6.90 2.38 -6.25
N SER A 102 -7.50 3.48 -5.81
CA SER A 102 -7.99 4.50 -6.72
C SER A 102 -6.84 5.19 -7.46
N GLN A 103 -7.00 5.35 -8.78
CA GLN A 103 -6.06 6.14 -9.59
C GLN A 103 -5.96 7.58 -9.07
N LYS A 104 -7.07 8.12 -8.56
CA LYS A 104 -7.13 9.46 -7.99
C LYS A 104 -6.17 9.63 -6.80
N LEU A 105 -6.11 8.65 -5.89
CA LEU A 105 -5.20 8.70 -4.75
C LEU A 105 -3.74 8.67 -5.21
N GLN A 106 -3.41 7.88 -6.24
CA GLN A 106 -2.06 7.87 -6.82
C GLN A 106 -1.68 9.23 -7.42
N ASP A 107 -2.58 9.82 -8.21
CA ASP A 107 -2.38 11.14 -8.81
C ASP A 107 -2.24 12.23 -7.74
N ASP A 108 -3.05 12.16 -6.68
CA ASP A 108 -3.01 13.11 -5.56
C ASP A 108 -1.70 12.98 -4.77
N MET A 109 -1.19 11.75 -4.58
CA MET A 109 0.13 11.52 -3.98
C MET A 109 1.26 12.06 -4.84
N ASP A 110 1.20 11.95 -6.17
CA ASP A 110 2.21 12.51 -7.04
C ASP A 110 2.21 14.05 -7.01
N LYS A 111 1.02 14.67 -6.98
CA LYS A 111 0.89 16.10 -6.76
C LYS A 111 1.45 16.50 -5.39
N LEU A 112 1.20 15.69 -4.35
CA LEU A 112 1.68 15.93 -3.01
C LEU A 112 3.21 15.88 -2.92
N ARG A 113 3.85 14.88 -3.54
CA ARG A 113 5.31 14.76 -3.68
C ARG A 113 5.91 15.94 -4.45
N ALA A 114 5.26 16.37 -5.54
CA ALA A 114 5.71 17.54 -6.31
C ALA A 114 5.62 18.82 -5.46
N LYS A 115 4.51 19.00 -4.73
CA LYS A 115 4.30 20.14 -3.85
C LYS A 115 5.31 20.16 -2.70
N PHE A 116 5.56 19.01 -2.08
CA PHE A 116 6.57 18.86 -1.03
C PHE A 116 7.97 19.26 -1.52
N ARG A 117 8.40 18.78 -2.69
CA ARG A 117 9.68 19.17 -3.30
C ARG A 117 9.76 20.67 -3.57
N GLN A 118 8.67 21.27 -4.07
CA GLN A 118 8.58 22.72 -4.24
C GLN A 118 8.78 23.46 -2.92
N VAL A 119 8.12 23.02 -1.85
CA VAL A 119 8.23 23.63 -0.51
C VAL A 119 9.64 23.49 0.05
N CYS A 120 10.29 22.33 -0.10
CA CYS A 120 11.68 22.11 0.32
C CYS A 120 12.63 23.09 -0.38
N SER A 121 12.48 23.27 -1.69
CA SER A 121 13.24 24.26 -2.45
C SER A 121 13.04 25.68 -1.93
N MET A 122 11.79 26.07 -1.62
CA MET A 122 11.49 27.40 -1.04
C MET A 122 12.09 27.61 0.36
N LEU A 123 12.23 26.54 1.13
CA LEU A 123 12.83 26.54 2.47
C LEU A 123 14.36 26.36 2.45
N SER A 124 14.93 26.06 1.27
CA SER A 124 16.36 25.75 1.10
C SER A 124 16.79 24.56 1.96
N VAL A 125 15.94 23.53 2.04
CA VAL A 125 16.23 22.27 2.73
C VAL A 125 16.25 21.10 1.75
N PRO A 126 17.00 20.02 2.04
CA PRO A 126 16.97 18.81 1.24
C PRO A 126 15.57 18.21 1.16
N ALA A 127 15.23 17.62 0.01
CA ALA A 127 13.92 17.00 -0.24
C ALA A 127 13.95 15.47 -0.08
N ASP A 128 14.93 14.95 0.67
CA ASP A 128 15.22 13.52 0.75
C ASP A 128 14.30 12.78 1.70
N PHE A 129 13.07 12.56 1.27
CA PHE A 129 12.10 11.74 2.00
C PHE A 129 12.57 10.29 2.19
N LYS A 130 13.33 9.76 1.21
CA LYS A 130 13.76 8.35 1.19
C LYS A 130 14.68 7.99 2.37
N ASP A 131 15.44 8.93 2.90
CA ASP A 131 16.35 8.69 4.02
C ASP A 131 15.61 8.50 5.36
N TYR A 132 14.35 8.94 5.43
CA TYR A 132 13.54 8.90 6.66
C TYR A 132 12.62 7.69 6.75
N ILE A 133 12.55 6.85 5.71
CA ILE A 133 11.82 5.58 5.75
C ILE A 133 12.78 4.43 5.50
N SER A 134 13.14 3.71 6.57
CA SER A 134 13.67 2.35 6.42
C SER A 134 12.51 1.47 5.95
N VAL A 135 12.32 1.39 4.64
CA VAL A 135 11.41 0.40 4.07
C VAL A 135 12.04 -0.94 4.40
N ALA A 136 11.41 -1.74 5.28
CA ALA A 136 11.76 -3.14 5.39
C ALA A 136 11.66 -3.71 3.96
N GLU A 137 12.81 -4.12 3.41
CA GLU A 137 12.91 -4.65 2.06
C GLU A 137 11.92 -5.81 1.95
N GLY A 138 10.84 -5.55 1.22
CA GLY A 138 9.83 -6.55 0.94
C GLY A 138 10.46 -7.55 0.00
N THR A 139 10.65 -8.77 0.50
CA THR A 139 10.98 -10.01 -0.23
C THR A 139 10.65 -9.92 -1.72
N SER A 140 11.66 -10.13 -2.57
CA SER A 140 11.49 -10.35 -4.01
C SER A 140 10.30 -11.27 -4.26
N PHE A 141 9.43 -10.84 -5.16
CA PHE A 141 8.53 -11.76 -5.86
C PHE A 141 9.34 -12.65 -6.79
#